data_AF-A0A7W9FVM1-F1
#
_entry.id   AF-A0A7W9FVM1-F1
#
_cell.length_a   1.000
_cell.length_b   1.000
_cell.length_c   1.000
_cell.angle_alpha   90.00
_cell.angle_beta   90.00
_cell.angle_gamma   90.00
#
_symmetry.space_group_name_H-M   'P 1'
#
loop_
_entity.id
_entity.type
_entity.pdbx_description
1 polymer ?
#
loop_
_entity_poly.entity_id
_entity_poly.type
_entity_poly.pdbx_seq_one_letter_code
_entity_poly.pdbx_strand_id
1 'polypeptide(L)'
;MISKNAARLGVRLLALAGVALSLPACATVTRGSSQQFTVESTPPGAQVSTSNGFECQATPCTFRMPRKDGFRITVAKEGYVSQTHEITSSVSGAGGTAMAGNILVGGIIGGAIDATSGAMNDLKPNPLVVTLRTPAEEAAAARTPAPTTGAPGGQ
;
A
#
# COMPACT_ATOMS: atom_id res chain seq x y z
N MET A 1 18.93 -34.74 -52.02
CA MET A 1 18.23 -33.53 -52.50
C MET A 1 17.26 -33.08 -51.41
N ILE A 2 17.67 -32.13 -50.57
CA ILE A 2 16.79 -31.60 -49.49
C ILE A 2 15.67 -30.82 -50.17
N SER A 3 14.43 -31.25 -49.97
CA SER A 3 13.26 -30.62 -50.60
C SER A 3 13.21 -29.15 -50.21
N LYS A 4 13.20 -28.27 -51.22
CA LYS A 4 13.10 -26.80 -51.06
C LYS A 4 11.91 -26.40 -50.19
N ASN A 5 10.90 -27.28 -50.07
CA ASN A 5 9.71 -27.07 -49.26
C ASN A 5 9.98 -27.25 -47.75
N ALA A 6 10.87 -28.17 -47.34
CA ALA A 6 11.25 -28.35 -45.94
C ALA A 6 12.08 -27.17 -45.42
N ALA A 7 12.98 -26.63 -46.25
CA ALA A 7 13.73 -25.43 -45.93
C ALA A 7 12.82 -24.19 -45.79
N ARG A 8 11.82 -24.04 -46.68
CA ARG A 8 10.83 -22.96 -46.60
C ARG A 8 9.93 -23.08 -45.36
N LEU A 9 9.57 -24.29 -44.95
CA LEU A 9 8.79 -24.53 -43.73
C LEU A 9 9.60 -24.21 -42.47
N GLY A 10 10.87 -24.63 -42.43
CA GLY A 10 11.79 -24.33 -41.33
C GLY A 10 12.05 -22.83 -41.17
N VAL A 11 12.30 -22.11 -42.27
CA VAL A 11 12.48 -20.64 -42.25
C VAL A 11 11.22 -19.92 -41.79
N ARG A 12 10.02 -20.39 -42.17
CA ARG A 12 8.75 -19.83 -41.68
C ARG A 12 8.53 -20.07 -40.20
N LEU A 13 8.86 -21.26 -39.70
CA LEU A 13 8.78 -21.58 -38.26
C LEU A 13 9.77 -20.77 -37.43
N LEU A 14 11.00 -20.58 -37.92
CA LEU A 14 12.00 -19.71 -37.29
C LEU A 14 11.58 -18.23 -37.31
N ALA A 15 10.97 -17.75 -38.40
CA ALA A 15 10.45 -16.39 -38.49
C ALA A 15 9.25 -16.15 -37.55
N LEU A 16 8.33 -17.12 -37.45
CA LEU A 16 7.21 -17.08 -36.49
C LEU A 16 7.70 -17.11 -35.04
N ALA A 17 8.74 -17.90 -34.73
CA ALA A 17 9.38 -17.89 -33.42
C ALA A 17 10.07 -16.54 -33.12
N GLY A 18 10.76 -15.96 -34.10
CA GLY A 18 11.39 -14.64 -33.96
C GLY A 18 10.39 -13.51 -33.73
N VAL A 19 9.23 -13.54 -34.38
CA VAL A 19 8.15 -12.55 -34.18
C VAL A 19 7.53 -12.67 -32.77
N ALA A 20 7.39 -13.89 -32.23
CA ALA A 20 6.91 -14.10 -30.86
C ALA A 20 7.89 -13.56 -29.79
N LEU A 21 9.20 -13.55 -30.05
CA LEU A 21 10.20 -12.93 -29.16
C LEU A 21 10.29 -11.40 -29.32
N SER A 22 9.66 -10.82 -30.34
CA SER A 22 9.69 -9.38 -30.60
C SER A 22 8.48 -8.60 -30.03
N LEU A 23 7.59 -9.28 -29.29
CA LEU A 23 6.57 -8.60 -28.50
C LEU A 23 7.30 -7.70 -27.48
N PRO A 24 7.12 -6.37 -27.52
CA PRO A 24 7.67 -5.51 -26.49
C PRO A 24 7.05 -5.96 -25.16
N ALA A 25 7.90 -6.28 -24.18
CA ALA A 25 7.52 -6.55 -22.80
C ALA A 25 6.99 -5.27 -22.14
N CYS A 26 5.88 -4.74 -22.65
CA CYS A 26 5.13 -3.65 -22.06
C CYS A 26 4.16 -4.25 -21.04
N ALA A 27 4.61 -4.39 -19.79
CA ALA A 27 3.83 -4.11 -18.57
C ALA A 27 4.45 -4.76 -17.31
N THR A 28 5.75 -4.61 -17.06
CA THR A 28 6.21 -4.68 -15.67
C THR A 28 6.10 -3.28 -15.10
N VAL A 29 4.88 -2.88 -14.71
CA VAL A 29 4.72 -1.81 -13.71
C VAL A 29 5.29 -2.37 -12.42
N THR A 30 6.61 -2.26 -12.26
CA THR A 30 7.27 -2.50 -10.98
C THR A 30 6.61 -1.54 -10.00
N ARG A 31 5.77 -2.08 -9.12
CA ARG A 31 5.18 -1.31 -8.03
C ARG A 31 6.37 -0.76 -7.23
N GLY A 32 6.62 0.54 -7.33
CA GLY A 32 7.81 1.15 -6.70
C GLY A 32 7.76 1.01 -5.18
N SER A 33 8.90 1.18 -4.51
CA SER A 33 9.02 1.11 -3.04
C SER A 33 8.40 2.29 -2.29
N SER A 34 7.64 3.15 -2.98
CA SER A 34 6.89 4.26 -2.38
C SER A 34 5.41 4.21 -2.77
N GLN A 35 4.56 4.83 -1.97
CA GLN A 35 3.13 5.00 -2.25
C GLN A 35 2.68 6.43 -1.92
N GLN A 36 1.56 6.82 -2.51
CA GLN A 36 0.86 8.04 -2.10
C GLN A 36 0.05 7.71 -0.84
N PHE A 37 0.26 8.46 0.23
CA PHE A 37 -0.44 8.33 1.50
C PHE A 37 -1.24 9.62 1.74
N THR A 38 -2.56 9.50 1.80
CA THR A 38 -3.45 10.65 1.93
C THR A 38 -4.03 10.73 3.33
N VAL A 39 -4.07 11.94 3.89
CA VAL A 39 -4.65 12.23 5.19
C VAL A 39 -5.81 13.20 5.01
N GLU A 40 -6.95 12.83 5.54
CA GLU A 40 -8.18 13.62 5.55
C GLU A 40 -8.64 13.79 6.99
N SER A 41 -9.11 14.99 7.35
CA SER A 41 -9.67 15.23 8.67
C SER A 41 -11.01 15.92 8.61
N THR A 42 -11.85 15.60 9.60
CA THR A 42 -13.08 16.32 9.89
C THR A 42 -12.96 16.92 11.29
N PRO A 43 -13.01 18.25 11.46
CA PRO A 43 -13.05 19.28 10.40
C PRO A 43 -11.73 19.40 9.59
N PRO A 44 -11.75 20.00 8.39
CA PRO A 44 -10.56 20.20 7.55
C PRO A 44 -9.60 21.25 8.14
N GLY A 45 -8.38 21.33 7.63
CA GLY A 45 -7.37 22.28 8.09
C GLY A 45 -6.70 21.89 9.41
N ALA A 46 -6.57 20.58 9.67
CA ALA A 46 -5.75 20.08 10.76
C ALA A 46 -4.28 20.03 10.34
N GLN A 47 -3.38 20.29 11.30
CA GLN A 47 -1.94 20.07 11.15
C GLN A 47 -1.63 18.59 11.35
N VAL A 48 -0.71 18.08 10.53
CA VAL A 48 -0.26 16.68 10.55
C VAL A 48 1.24 16.66 10.72
N SER A 49 1.72 15.84 11.66
CA SER A 49 3.14 15.52 11.82
C SER A 49 3.33 14.01 11.94
N THR A 50 4.42 13.51 11.39
CA THR A 50 4.70 12.07 11.32
C THR A 50 6.09 11.75 11.88
N SER A 51 6.25 10.56 12.46
CA SER A 51 7.52 10.14 13.06
C SER A 51 8.65 9.96 12.04
N ASN A 52 8.35 9.91 10.75
CA ASN A 52 9.32 9.85 9.65
C ASN A 52 9.60 11.24 9.03
N GLY A 53 9.17 12.33 9.66
CA GLY A 53 9.57 13.70 9.34
C GLY A 53 8.74 14.38 8.24
N PHE A 54 7.64 13.78 7.80
CA PHE A 54 6.68 14.45 6.90
C PHE A 54 5.67 15.25 7.71
N GLU A 55 5.36 16.46 7.25
CA GLU A 55 4.40 17.33 7.91
C GLU A 55 3.55 18.08 6.88
N CYS A 56 2.30 18.39 7.25
CA CYS A 56 1.45 19.29 6.48
C CYS A 56 0.66 20.21 7.41
N GLN A 57 0.52 21.47 7.01
CA GLN A 57 -0.12 22.50 7.83
C GLN A 57 -1.65 22.46 7.79
N ALA A 58 -2.22 21.89 6.73
CA ALA A 58 -3.66 21.81 6.54
C ALA A 58 -4.03 20.55 5.75
N THR A 59 -4.90 19.73 6.33
CA THR A 59 -5.60 18.63 5.66
C THR A 59 -6.73 19.14 4.75
N PRO A 60 -7.04 18.46 3.63
CA PRO A 60 -6.45 17.19 3.17
C PRO A 60 -5.06 17.38 2.53
N CYS A 61 -4.15 16.43 2.77
CA CYS A 61 -2.79 16.45 2.22
C CYS A 61 -2.32 15.05 1.83
N THR A 62 -1.43 14.94 0.83
CA THR A 62 -0.90 13.68 0.32
C THR A 62 0.62 13.67 0.34
N PHE A 63 1.20 12.62 0.91
CA PHE A 63 2.65 12.41 0.98
C PHE A 63 3.08 11.27 0.06
N ARG A 64 4.28 11.37 -0.51
CA ARG A 64 4.94 10.23 -1.17
C ARG A 64 5.86 9.56 -0.18
N MET A 65 5.44 8.42 0.37
CA MET A 65 6.11 7.75 1.48
C MET A 65 6.67 6.38 1.10
N PRO A 66 7.82 5.97 1.67
CA PRO A 66 8.34 4.62 1.51
C PRO A 66 7.38 3.60 2.13
N ARG A 67 7.22 2.44 1.49
CA ARG A 67 6.29 1.40 1.94
C ARG A 67 6.87 0.44 2.97
N LYS A 68 8.18 0.51 3.21
CA LYS A 68 8.91 -0.48 3.99
C LYS A 68 8.53 -0.46 5.47
N ASP A 69 8.48 0.73 6.06
CA ASP A 69 8.37 0.90 7.51
C ASP A 69 7.03 1.54 7.91
N GLY A 70 6.42 1.01 8.98
CA GLY A 70 5.31 1.68 9.64
C GLY A 70 5.75 2.95 10.37
N PHE A 71 4.82 3.84 10.65
CA PHE A 71 5.11 5.12 11.32
C PHE A 71 3.94 5.59 12.17
N ARG A 72 4.19 6.53 13.07
CA ARG A 72 3.16 7.20 13.85
C ARG A 72 2.82 8.54 13.22
N ILE A 73 1.55 8.87 13.20
CA ILE A 73 1.02 10.13 12.67
C ILE A 73 0.18 10.80 13.74
N THR A 74 0.47 12.07 13.98
CA THR A 74 -0.25 12.93 14.92
C THR A 74 -1.02 13.97 14.12
N VAL A 75 -2.33 14.05 14.35
CA VAL A 75 -3.21 15.06 13.75
C VAL A 75 -3.69 15.99 14.86
N ALA A 76 -3.45 17.28 14.68
CA ALA A 76 -3.75 18.31 15.67
C ALA A 76 -4.49 19.48 15.02
N LYS A 77 -5.47 20.04 15.74
CA LYS A 77 -6.16 21.25 15.32
C LYS A 77 -6.49 22.09 16.55
N GLU A 78 -6.39 23.40 16.43
CA GLU A 78 -6.73 24.32 17.51
C GLU A 78 -8.21 24.14 17.93
N GLY A 79 -8.44 24.03 19.24
CA GLY A 79 -9.77 23.77 19.81
C GLY A 79 -10.21 22.30 19.81
N TYR A 80 -9.38 21.38 19.30
CA TYR A 80 -9.65 19.94 19.25
C TYR A 80 -8.60 19.14 20.02
N VAL A 81 -8.95 17.93 20.42
CA VAL A 81 -8.00 16.98 21.03
C VAL A 81 -7.13 16.36 19.93
N SER A 82 -5.81 16.45 20.10
CA SER A 82 -4.85 15.83 19.19
C SER A 82 -4.97 14.31 19.21
N GLN A 83 -4.98 13.68 18.04
CA GLN A 83 -5.10 12.23 17.89
C GLN A 83 -3.82 11.66 17.26
N THR A 84 -3.32 10.56 17.82
CA THR A 84 -2.18 9.82 17.27
C THR A 84 -2.66 8.47 16.74
N HIS A 85 -2.29 8.15 15.50
CA HIS A 85 -2.58 6.87 14.86
C HIS A 85 -1.28 6.15 14.50
N GLU A 86 -1.30 4.82 14.55
CA GLU A 86 -0.21 3.99 14.07
C GLU A 86 -0.54 3.49 12.66
N ILE A 87 0.37 3.73 11.73
CA ILE A 87 0.31 3.26 10.35
C ILE A 87 1.23 2.06 10.20
N THR A 88 0.68 0.96 9.70
CA THR A 88 1.39 -0.30 9.57
C THR A 88 1.80 -0.56 8.13
N SER A 89 3.01 -1.07 7.94
CA SER A 89 3.49 -1.62 6.68
C SER A 89 3.16 -3.11 6.65
N SER A 90 2.37 -3.55 5.66
CA SER A 90 1.96 -4.96 5.54
C SER A 90 1.96 -5.40 4.09
N VAL A 91 2.28 -6.68 3.84
CA VAL A 91 2.26 -7.26 2.50
C VAL A 91 0.87 -7.09 1.89
N SER A 92 0.83 -6.47 0.71
CA SER A 92 -0.38 -6.31 -0.07
C SER A 92 -0.68 -7.57 -0.89
N GLY A 93 -1.95 -7.85 -1.18
CA GLY A 93 -2.30 -8.98 -2.06
C GLY A 93 -1.67 -8.85 -3.46
N ALA A 94 -1.51 -7.61 -3.91
CA ALA A 94 -0.89 -7.28 -5.19
C ALA A 94 0.65 -7.31 -5.16
N GLY A 95 1.24 -7.26 -3.97
CA GLY A 95 2.67 -7.44 -3.71
C GLY A 95 3.06 -8.91 -3.55
N GLY A 96 2.22 -9.71 -2.88
CA GLY A 96 2.43 -11.16 -2.79
C GLY A 96 2.35 -11.87 -4.16
N THR A 97 1.48 -11.41 -5.05
CA THR A 97 1.42 -11.90 -6.44
C THR A 97 2.66 -11.51 -7.24
N ALA A 98 3.18 -10.30 -7.07
CA ALA A 98 4.43 -9.87 -7.69
C ALA A 98 5.63 -10.71 -7.20
N MET A 99 5.69 -11.02 -5.89
CA MET A 99 6.70 -11.92 -5.32
C MET A 99 6.67 -13.29 -5.96
N ALA A 100 5.48 -13.89 -6.09
CA ALA A 100 5.32 -15.20 -6.71
C ALA A 100 5.81 -15.20 -8.17
N GLY A 101 5.53 -14.12 -8.91
CA GLY A 101 6.06 -13.91 -10.26
C GLY A 101 7.59 -13.79 -10.29
N ASN A 102 8.17 -12.99 -9.41
CA ASN A 102 9.63 -12.79 -9.36
C ASN A 102 10.38 -14.02 -8.84
N ILE A 103 9.76 -14.85 -8.00
CA ILE A 103 10.30 -16.17 -7.64
C ILE A 103 10.25 -17.12 -8.85
N LEU A 104 9.15 -17.12 -9.61
CA LEU A 104 8.99 -18.01 -10.77
C LEU A 104 9.94 -17.66 -11.92
N VAL A 105 10.18 -16.36 -12.15
CA VAL A 105 11.00 -15.87 -13.28
C VAL A 105 12.45 -15.62 -12.88
N GLY A 106 12.70 -15.06 -11.69
CA GLY A 106 14.02 -14.65 -11.20
C GLY A 106 14.58 -15.48 -10.03
N GLY A 107 13.87 -16.54 -9.62
CA GLY A 107 14.27 -17.41 -8.52
C GLY A 107 14.24 -16.74 -7.14
N ILE A 108 14.87 -17.39 -6.15
CA ILE A 108 14.98 -16.89 -4.77
C ILE A 108 15.60 -15.48 -4.68
N ILE A 109 16.49 -15.12 -5.61
CA ILE A 109 17.13 -13.81 -5.64
C ILE A 109 16.12 -12.72 -6.00
N GLY A 110 15.26 -12.96 -7.00
CA GLY A 110 14.20 -12.03 -7.39
C GLY A 110 13.22 -11.77 -6.24
N GLY A 111 12.73 -12.83 -5.60
CA GLY A 111 11.85 -12.71 -4.43
C GLY A 111 12.50 -12.00 -3.22
N ALA A 112 13.80 -12.20 -3.00
CA ALA A 112 14.53 -11.56 -1.90
C ALA A 112 14.69 -10.04 -2.10
N ILE A 113 14.94 -9.58 -3.32
CA ILE A 113 15.09 -8.15 -3.64
C ILE A 113 13.73 -7.42 -3.48
N ASP A 114 12.62 -8.05 -3.84
CA ASP A 114 11.28 -7.48 -3.66
C ASP A 114 10.88 -7.35 -2.18
N ALA A 115 11.26 -8.34 -1.37
CA ALA A 115 11.00 -8.32 0.07
C ALA A 115 11.78 -7.23 0.79
N THR A 116 13.05 -7.06 0.43
CA THR A 116 13.94 -6.11 1.10
C THR A 116 13.65 -4.66 0.71
N SER A 117 13.17 -4.41 -0.51
CA SER A 117 12.80 -3.07 -0.98
C SER A 117 11.45 -2.57 -0.44
N GLY A 118 10.61 -3.45 0.10
CA GLY A 118 9.26 -3.11 0.55
C GLY A 118 8.26 -2.89 -0.59
N ALA A 119 8.61 -3.21 -1.84
CA ALA A 119 7.74 -3.09 -3.01
C ALA A 119 6.44 -3.91 -2.89
N MET A 120 6.46 -4.95 -2.05
CA MET A 120 5.30 -5.79 -1.76
C MET A 120 4.32 -5.19 -0.76
N ASN A 121 4.73 -4.22 0.05
CA ASN A 121 3.95 -3.74 1.17
C ASN A 121 3.00 -2.62 0.74
N ASP A 122 1.98 -2.37 1.55
CA ASP A 122 1.15 -1.16 1.56
C ASP A 122 1.10 -0.59 2.98
N LEU A 123 0.93 0.73 3.09
CA LEU A 123 0.77 1.45 4.35
C LEU A 123 -0.72 1.49 4.68
N LYS A 124 -1.11 1.04 5.86
CA LYS A 124 -2.51 0.94 6.28
C LYS A 124 -2.75 1.60 7.63
N PRO A 125 -3.88 2.31 7.80
CA PRO A 125 -4.90 2.62 6.77
C PRO A 125 -4.45 3.71 5.77
N ASN A 126 -4.92 3.65 4.52
CA ASN A 126 -4.67 4.67 3.49
C ASN A 126 -5.88 4.74 2.51
N PRO A 127 -6.60 5.88 2.39
CA PRO A 127 -6.37 7.14 3.10
C PRO A 127 -6.62 7.01 4.61
N LEU A 128 -5.91 7.81 5.40
CA LEU A 128 -6.19 7.98 6.81
C LEU A 128 -7.27 9.05 6.98
N VAL A 129 -8.46 8.64 7.42
CA VAL A 129 -9.57 9.55 7.72
C VAL A 129 -9.70 9.71 9.23
N VAL A 130 -9.59 10.95 9.72
CA VAL A 130 -9.60 11.27 11.15
C VAL A 130 -10.75 12.22 11.48
N THR A 131 -11.56 11.85 12.48
CA THR A 131 -12.61 12.73 13.03
C THR A 131 -12.17 13.26 14.38
N LEU A 132 -11.80 14.54 14.41
CA LEU A 132 -11.33 15.21 15.62
C LEU A 132 -12.53 15.57 16.51
N ARG A 133 -12.33 15.42 17.82
CA ARG A 133 -13.33 15.78 18.84
C ARG A 133 -12.88 16.99 19.64
N THR A 134 -13.83 17.80 20.06
CA THR A 134 -13.53 18.84 21.05
C THR A 134 -13.26 18.19 22.42
N PRO A 135 -12.52 18.87 23.32
CA PRO A 135 -12.33 18.38 24.69
C PRO A 135 -13.65 18.09 25.43
N ALA A 136 -14.72 18.85 25.13
CA ALA A 136 -16.04 18.65 25.71
C ALA A 136 -16.70 17.33 25.24
N GLU A 137 -16.63 17.03 23.94
CA GLU A 137 -17.12 15.76 23.38
C GLU A 137 -16.35 14.56 23.90
N GLU A 138 -15.02 14.67 24.03
CA GLU A 138 -14.20 13.59 24.56
C GLU A 138 -14.50 13.33 26.05
N ALA A 139 -14.69 14.40 26.82
CA ALA A 139 -15.13 14.29 28.22
C ALA A 139 -16.54 13.68 28.33
N ALA A 140 -17.45 13.96 27.38
CA ALA A 140 -18.78 13.35 27.35
C ALA A 140 -18.71 11.84 26.99
N ALA A 141 -17.85 11.46 26.05
CA ALA A 141 -17.63 10.06 25.68
C ALA A 141 -17.06 9.24 26.85
N ALA A 142 -16.11 9.79 27.60
CA ALA A 142 -15.54 9.13 28.78
C ALA A 142 -16.53 8.95 29.94
N ARG A 143 -17.60 9.76 29.98
CA ARG A 143 -18.64 9.72 31.03
C ARG A 143 -19.79 8.76 30.71
N THR A 144 -19.84 8.19 29.50
CA THR A 144 -20.84 7.17 29.17
C THR A 144 -20.36 5.83 29.72
N PRO A 145 -20.98 5.27 30.78
CA PRO A 145 -20.64 3.92 31.21
C PRO A 145 -20.88 2.96 30.05
N ALA A 146 -19.90 2.09 29.77
CA ALA A 146 -20.02 1.06 28.76
C ALA A 146 -21.35 0.30 28.95
N PRO A 147 -22.07 -0.06 27.86
CA PRO A 147 -23.25 -0.89 27.99
C PRO A 147 -22.82 -2.17 28.70
N THR A 148 -23.34 -2.39 29.91
CA THR A 148 -23.21 -3.66 30.62
C THR A 148 -23.75 -4.73 29.69
N THR A 149 -22.87 -5.48 29.03
CA THR A 149 -23.22 -6.67 28.28
C THR A 149 -23.93 -7.60 29.26
N GLY A 150 -25.26 -7.65 29.17
CA GLY A 150 -26.08 -8.58 29.95
C GLY A 150 -25.58 -9.99 29.68
N ALA A 151 -25.15 -10.67 30.73
CA ALA A 151 -24.84 -12.09 30.69
C ALA A 151 -26.07 -12.87 30.19
N PRO A 152 -25.90 -13.86 29.29
CA PRO A 152 -27.01 -14.74 28.95
C PRO A 152 -27.32 -15.61 30.17
N GLY A 153 -28.50 -15.39 30.76
CA GLY A 153 -29.06 -16.27 31.77
C GLY A 153 -29.30 -17.65 31.19
N GLY A 154 -28.81 -18.67 31.89
CA GLY A 154 -29.08 -20.06 31.57
C GLY A 154 -30.56 -20.41 31.76
N GLN A 155 -31.04 -21.29 30.90
CA GLN A 155 -32.06 -22.28 31.19
C GLN A 155 -31.62 -23.59 30.55
#